data_AF-K5W3T0-F1
#
_entry.id   AF-K5W3T0-F1
#
_cell.length_a   1.000
_cell.length_b   1.000
_cell.length_c   1.000
_cell.angle_alpha   90.00
_cell.angle_beta   90.00
_cell.angle_gamma   90.00
#
_symmetry.space_group_name_H-M   'P 1'
#
loop_
_entity.id
_entity.type
_entity.pdbx_description
1 polymer ?
#
loop_
_entity_poly.entity_id
_entity_poly.type
_entity_poly.pdbx_seq_one_letter_code
_entity_poly.pdbx_strand_id
1 'polypeptide(L)'
;MINPETISKDQTKKEFARFTEDYNTATLSHEKFYNIASYEARMAALRAGEFLPPTDDGYDPNADMRALQGAHRRKPKERGESFLTREQLMELRKVQAERVEVGKMKLLGMDVKQNMGVRMDGTSFDEGPF
;
A
#
# COMPACT_ATOMS: atom_id res chain seq x y z
N MET A 1 -31.98 -14.57 26.07
CA MET A 1 -32.41 -13.50 25.14
C MET A 1 -32.92 -12.36 26.00
N ILE A 2 -32.30 -11.19 25.86
CA ILE A 2 -32.57 -10.01 26.70
C ILE A 2 -33.76 -9.24 26.10
N ASN A 3 -34.69 -8.78 26.93
CA ASN A 3 -35.81 -7.95 26.47
C ASN A 3 -35.35 -6.48 26.37
N PRO A 4 -35.34 -5.87 25.17
CA PRO A 4 -34.82 -4.51 24.97
C PRO A 4 -35.62 -3.43 25.70
N GLU A 5 -36.91 -3.68 25.99
CA GLU A 5 -37.80 -2.71 26.64
C GLU A 5 -37.61 -2.64 28.17
N THR A 6 -36.88 -3.59 28.76
CA THR A 6 -36.66 -3.67 30.22
C THR A 6 -35.29 -3.20 30.66
N ILE A 7 -34.44 -2.78 29.72
CA ILE A 7 -33.05 -2.41 29.99
C ILE A 7 -32.92 -0.89 30.14
N SER A 8 -32.15 -0.47 31.14
CA SER A 8 -31.84 0.96 31.34
C SER A 8 -30.94 1.47 30.23
N LYS A 9 -31.08 2.76 29.87
CA LYS A 9 -30.28 3.38 28.79
C LYS A 9 -28.77 3.19 28.97
N ASP A 10 -28.28 3.14 30.20
CA ASP A 10 -26.86 2.90 30.50
C ASP A 10 -26.42 1.45 30.26
N GLN A 11 -27.27 0.47 30.59
CA GLN A 11 -27.00 -0.92 30.24
C GLN A 11 -27.08 -1.13 28.72
N THR A 12 -28.01 -0.47 28.03
CA THR A 12 -28.09 -0.52 26.57
C THR A 12 -26.79 -0.04 25.92
N LYS A 13 -26.19 1.06 26.42
CA LYS A 13 -24.90 1.56 25.92
C LYS A 13 -23.76 0.56 26.12
N LYS A 14 -23.72 -0.13 27.27
CA LYS A 14 -22.68 -1.13 27.57
C LYS A 14 -22.79 -2.35 26.65
N GLU A 15 -24.01 -2.86 26.48
CA GLU A 15 -24.26 -3.98 25.56
C GLU A 15 -24.02 -3.59 24.10
N PHE A 16 -24.36 -2.34 23.73
CA PHE A 16 -24.10 -1.82 22.39
C PHE A 16 -22.61 -1.64 22.11
N ALA A 17 -21.81 -1.19 23.07
CA ALA A 17 -20.36 -1.09 22.91
C ALA A 17 -19.74 -2.48 22.68
N ARG A 18 -20.14 -3.47 23.49
CA ARG A 18 -19.70 -4.86 23.33
C ARG A 18 -20.13 -5.46 21.98
N PHE A 19 -21.38 -5.24 21.58
CA PHE A 19 -21.89 -5.66 20.27
C PHE A 19 -21.12 -5.03 19.11
N THR A 20 -20.79 -3.74 19.22
CA THR A 20 -20.04 -3.00 18.18
C THR A 20 -18.62 -3.54 18.03
N GLU A 21 -17.97 -3.90 19.15
CA GLU A 21 -16.66 -4.56 19.18
C GLU A 21 -16.72 -5.98 18.59
N ASP A 22 -17.74 -6.77 18.97
CA ASP A 22 -17.88 -8.16 18.54
C ASP A 22 -18.25 -8.30 17.04
N TYR A 23 -19.05 -7.38 16.50
CA TYR A 23 -19.52 -7.44 15.11
C TYR A 23 -18.64 -6.69 14.09
N ASN A 24 -17.45 -6.24 14.48
CA ASN A 24 -16.44 -5.63 13.61
C ASN A 24 -17.06 -4.70 12.54
N THR A 25 -17.93 -3.79 12.99
CA THR A 25 -18.80 -2.96 12.12
C THR A 25 -18.04 -1.83 11.38
N ALA A 26 -16.73 -2.03 11.14
CA ALA A 26 -15.86 -1.25 10.27
C ALA A 26 -15.88 0.28 10.47
N THR A 27 -16.31 0.77 11.64
CA THR A 27 -16.41 2.22 11.93
C THR A 27 -15.77 2.60 13.26
N LEU A 28 -14.82 1.81 13.75
CA LEU A 28 -14.08 2.17 14.97
C LEU A 28 -12.75 2.80 14.57
N SER A 29 -12.70 4.13 14.46
CA SER A 29 -11.48 4.96 14.27
C SER A 29 -10.41 4.77 15.36
N HIS A 30 -10.58 3.80 16.25
CA HIS A 30 -9.72 3.53 17.37
C HIS A 30 -8.47 2.77 16.91
N GLU A 31 -7.30 3.32 17.23
CA GLU A 31 -5.98 2.85 16.77
C GLU A 31 -5.74 1.35 17.01
N LYS A 32 -6.30 0.80 18.10
CA LYS A 32 -6.32 -0.66 18.39
C LYS A 32 -6.67 -1.53 17.19
N PHE A 33 -7.59 -1.09 16.33
CA PHE A 33 -8.13 -1.92 15.24
C PHE A 33 -7.56 -1.58 13.86
N TYR A 34 -6.90 -0.43 13.70
CA TYR A 34 -6.28 0.00 12.44
C TYR A 34 -4.74 -0.11 12.44
N ASN A 35 -4.10 0.03 13.60
CA ASN A 35 -2.66 -0.14 13.77
C ASN A 35 -2.38 -0.88 15.08
N ILE A 36 -2.55 -2.21 15.02
CA ILE A 36 -2.35 -3.11 16.17
C ILE A 36 -0.92 -2.95 16.72
N ALA A 37 0.07 -2.82 15.85
CA ALA A 37 1.47 -2.71 16.26
C ALA A 37 1.76 -1.44 17.07
N SER A 38 1.24 -0.29 16.66
CA SER A 38 1.42 0.96 17.42
C SER A 38 0.64 0.95 18.74
N TYR A 39 -0.56 0.37 18.73
CA TYR A 39 -1.36 0.19 19.94
C TYR A 39 -0.68 -0.75 20.96
N GLU A 40 -0.16 -1.89 20.51
CA GLU A 40 0.55 -2.84 21.38
C GLU A 40 1.84 -2.24 21.94
N ALA A 41 2.60 -1.51 21.12
CA ALA A 41 3.80 -0.79 21.56
C ALA A 41 3.45 0.26 22.64
N ARG A 42 2.37 1.00 22.45
CA ARG A 42 1.86 1.95 23.46
C ARG A 42 1.45 1.25 24.75
N MET A 43 0.70 0.15 24.66
CA MET A 43 0.26 -0.60 25.83
C MET A 43 1.44 -1.27 26.57
N ALA A 44 2.49 -1.66 25.84
CA ALA A 44 3.72 -2.16 26.43
C ALA A 44 4.47 -1.06 27.18
N ALA A 45 4.62 0.14 26.59
CA ALA A 45 5.24 1.30 27.24
C ALA A 45 4.47 1.77 28.48
N LEU A 46 3.12 1.76 28.42
CA LEU A 46 2.25 2.07 29.57
C LEU A 46 2.46 1.05 30.71
N ARG A 47 2.55 -0.24 30.38
CA ARG A 47 2.86 -1.30 31.36
C ARG A 47 4.27 -1.21 31.93
N ALA A 48 5.23 -0.68 31.17
CA ALA A 48 6.59 -0.43 31.61
C ALA A 48 6.74 0.85 32.46
N GLY A 49 5.68 1.66 32.58
CA GLY A 49 5.69 2.91 33.34
C GLY A 49 6.36 4.07 32.62
N GLU A 50 6.56 3.97 31.31
CA GLU A 50 7.17 5.02 30.49
C GLU A 50 6.16 6.13 30.14
N PHE A 51 6.64 7.37 29.99
CA PHE A 51 5.82 8.50 29.58
C PHE A 51 5.40 8.35 28.11
N LEU A 52 4.10 8.21 27.88
CA LEU A 52 3.56 8.14 26.52
C LEU A 52 3.51 9.54 25.90
N PRO A 53 3.95 9.70 24.64
CA PRO A 53 3.71 10.93 23.90
C PRO A 53 2.20 11.17 23.81
N PRO A 54 1.74 12.44 23.88
CA PRO A 54 0.32 12.78 23.77
C PRO A 54 -0.31 12.11 22.55
N THR A 55 -1.53 11.59 22.71
CA THR A 55 -2.32 11.08 21.59
C THR A 55 -2.65 12.26 20.70
N ASP A 56 -1.84 12.49 19.67
CA ASP A 56 -2.17 13.47 18.65
C ASP A 56 -3.26 12.84 17.79
N ASP A 57 -4.49 12.87 18.30
CA ASP A 57 -5.71 12.35 17.67
C ASP A 57 -6.12 13.19 16.44
N GLY A 58 -5.29 14.17 16.05
CA GLY A 58 -5.46 15.01 14.88
C GLY A 58 -4.74 14.44 13.67
N TYR A 59 -5.47 14.28 12.57
CA TYR A 59 -4.87 14.07 11.26
C TYR A 59 -4.00 15.28 10.88
N ASP A 60 -2.68 15.08 10.62
CA ASP A 60 -1.78 16.11 10.07
C ASP A 60 -1.58 15.88 8.56
N PRO A 61 -2.25 16.66 7.68
CA PRO A 61 -2.05 16.55 6.23
C PRO A 61 -0.61 16.81 5.78
N ASN A 62 0.19 17.57 6.57
CA ASN A 62 1.56 17.88 6.21
C ASN A 62 2.50 16.70 6.42
N ALA A 63 2.18 15.78 7.33
CA ALA A 63 2.92 14.53 7.51
C ALA A 63 2.77 13.63 6.28
N ASP A 64 1.54 13.50 5.78
CA ASP A 64 1.24 12.72 4.57
C ASP A 64 1.92 13.29 3.33
N MET A 65 1.89 14.61 3.14
CA MET A 65 2.58 15.26 2.02
C MET A 65 4.09 15.00 2.05
N ARG A 66 4.71 14.98 3.23
CA ARG A 66 6.13 14.63 3.40
C ARG A 66 6.40 13.15 3.10
N ALA A 67 5.52 12.25 3.54
CA ALA A 67 5.63 10.83 3.26
C ALA A 67 5.52 10.53 1.75
N LEU A 68 4.57 11.17 1.06
CA LEU A 68 4.40 11.07 -0.40
C LEU A 68 5.61 11.61 -1.16
N GLN A 69 6.17 12.75 -0.73
CA GLN A 69 7.40 13.29 -1.30
C GLN A 69 8.58 12.31 -1.18
N GLY A 70 8.68 11.60 -0.05
CA GLY A 70 9.68 10.54 0.17
C GLY A 70 9.47 9.32 -0.72
N ALA A 71 8.22 8.90 -0.92
CA ALA A 71 7.88 7.74 -1.76
C ALA A 71 8.17 7.96 -3.25
N HIS A 72 8.00 9.19 -3.75
CA HIS A 72 8.36 9.54 -5.13
C HIS A 72 9.87 9.64 -5.37
N ARG A 73 10.67 9.76 -4.31
CA ARG A 73 12.13 9.71 -4.40
C ARG A 73 12.53 8.26 -4.67
N ARG A 74 12.62 7.91 -5.97
CA ARG A 74 13.02 6.60 -6.49
C ARG A 74 14.03 5.93 -5.55
N LYS A 75 13.59 4.91 -4.80
CA LYS A 75 14.52 4.06 -4.06
C LYS A 75 15.52 3.51 -5.08
N PRO A 76 16.84 3.58 -4.83
CA PRO A 76 17.79 2.93 -5.70
C PRO A 76 17.40 1.45 -5.74
N LYS A 77 17.05 0.95 -6.92
CA LYS A 77 16.90 -0.50 -7.11
C LYS A 77 18.21 -1.12 -6.65
N GLU A 78 18.11 -2.04 -5.68
CA GLU A 78 19.23 -2.90 -5.34
C GLU A 78 19.74 -3.49 -6.66
N ARG A 79 21.05 -3.33 -6.91
CA ARG A 79 21.71 -3.94 -8.06
C ARG A 79 21.76 -5.44 -7.80
N GLY A 80 20.63 -6.12 -7.95
CA GLY A 80 20.63 -7.56 -8.18
C GLY A 80 21.53 -7.81 -9.38
N GLU A 81 22.40 -8.81 -9.26
CA GLU A 81 23.25 -9.28 -10.34
C GLU A 81 22.36 -9.49 -11.57
N SER A 82 22.46 -8.58 -12.55
CA SER A 82 21.59 -8.63 -13.72
C SER A 82 22.11 -9.79 -14.57
N PHE A 83 21.31 -10.85 -14.69
CA PHE A 83 21.58 -12.00 -15.56
C PHE A 83 21.62 -11.65 -17.07
N LEU A 84 21.54 -10.37 -17.43
CA LEU A 84 21.50 -9.89 -18.81
C LEU A 84 22.91 -9.54 -19.31
N THR A 85 23.21 -9.96 -20.53
CA THR A 85 24.42 -9.54 -21.24
C THR A 85 24.36 -8.06 -21.59
N ARG A 86 25.52 -7.45 -21.88
CA ARG A 86 25.62 -6.03 -22.28
C ARG A 86 24.73 -5.69 -23.48
N GLU A 87 24.60 -6.61 -24.42
CA GLU A 87 23.78 -6.45 -25.62
C GLU A 87 22.30 -6.43 -25.27
N GLN A 88 21.85 -7.38 -24.44
CA GLN A 88 20.47 -7.44 -23.95
C GLN A 88 20.09 -6.20 -23.12
N LEU A 89 21.04 -5.60 -22.39
CA LEU A 89 20.83 -4.35 -21.67
C LEU A 89 20.68 -3.15 -22.61
N MET A 90 21.45 -3.08 -23.70
CA MET A 90 21.33 -2.03 -24.71
C MET A 90 19.99 -2.12 -25.45
N GLU A 91 19.56 -3.33 -25.78
CA GLU A 91 18.25 -3.57 -26.38
C GLU A 91 17.10 -3.19 -25.44
N LEU A 92 17.20 -3.56 -24.15
CA LEU A 92 16.24 -3.14 -23.13
C LEU A 92 16.11 -1.62 -23.07
N ARG A 93 17.25 -0.92 -23.09
CA ARG A 93 17.29 0.54 -23.07
C ARG A 93 16.61 1.14 -24.31
N LYS A 94 16.82 0.53 -25.49
CA LYS A 94 16.17 0.94 -26.74
C LYS A 94 14.65 0.77 -26.66
N VAL A 95 14.18 -0.40 -26.24
CA VAL A 95 12.74 -0.68 -26.08
C VAL A 95 12.09 0.25 -25.06
N GLN A 96 12.78 0.58 -23.97
CA GLN A 96 12.28 1.54 -23.01
C GLN A 96 12.11 2.94 -23.62
N ALA A 97 13.07 3.40 -24.43
CA ALA A 97 12.98 4.67 -25.13
C ALA A 97 11.80 4.68 -26.12
N GLU A 98 11.63 3.61 -26.90
CA GLU A 98 10.51 3.44 -27.82
C GLU A 98 9.17 3.49 -27.08
N ARG A 99 9.03 2.81 -25.93
CA ARG A 99 7.80 2.87 -25.11
C ARG A 99 7.45 4.27 -24.64
N VAL A 100 8.45 5.05 -24.24
CA VAL A 100 8.24 6.44 -23.81
C VAL A 100 7.77 7.29 -24.99
N GLU A 101 8.34 7.06 -26.17
CA GLU A 101 7.95 7.75 -27.39
C GLU A 101 6.52 7.36 -27.84
N VAL A 102 6.19 6.07 -27.82
CA VAL A 102 4.83 5.57 -28.06
C VAL A 102 3.83 6.23 -27.10
N GLY A 103 4.16 6.33 -25.81
CA GLY A 103 3.31 7.00 -24.82
C GLY A 103 3.05 8.46 -25.17
N LYS A 104 4.08 9.19 -25.61
CA LYS A 104 3.96 10.58 -26.07
C LYS A 104 3.14 10.69 -27.36
N MET A 105 3.36 9.80 -28.32
CA MET A 105 2.62 9.77 -29.59
C MET A 105 1.14 9.47 -29.38
N LYS A 106 0.81 8.52 -28.50
CA LYS A 106 -0.58 8.21 -28.10
C LYS A 106 -1.26 9.41 -27.43
N LEU A 107 -0.56 10.12 -26.55
CA LEU A 107 -1.07 11.34 -25.91
C LEU A 107 -1.35 12.45 -26.95
N LEU A 108 -0.55 12.51 -28.00
CA LEU A 108 -0.71 13.44 -29.13
C LEU A 108 -1.76 12.98 -30.15
N GLY A 109 -2.39 11.81 -29.96
CA GLY A 109 -3.42 11.28 -30.85
C GLY A 109 -2.90 10.64 -32.14
N MET A 110 -1.60 10.29 -32.20
CA MET A 110 -1.01 9.59 -33.35
C MET A 110 -1.25 8.08 -33.26
N ASP A 111 -1.50 7.43 -34.40
CA ASP A 111 -1.65 5.98 -34.49
C ASP A 111 -0.27 5.29 -34.44
N VAL A 112 -0.09 4.37 -33.48
CA VAL A 112 1.19 3.71 -33.22
C VAL A 112 1.07 2.22 -33.48
N LYS A 113 1.99 1.68 -34.31
CA LYS A 113 2.04 0.24 -34.63
C LYS A 113 2.22 -0.61 -33.37
N GLN A 114 1.49 -1.73 -33.32
CA GLN A 114 1.44 -2.65 -32.17
C GLN A 114 2.78 -3.30 -31.80
N ASN A 115 3.73 -3.37 -32.74
CA ASN A 115 5.05 -3.98 -32.53
C ASN A 115 6.11 -3.02 -31.95
N MET A 116 5.80 -1.73 -31.78
CA MET A 116 6.73 -0.75 -31.23
C MET A 116 6.86 -0.90 -29.71
N GLY A 117 8.09 -0.93 -29.17
CA GLY A 117 8.34 -1.05 -27.74
C GLY A 117 8.12 -2.45 -27.16
N VAL A 118 8.23 -3.51 -27.98
CA VAL A 118 8.18 -4.91 -27.54
C VAL A 118 9.49 -5.59 -27.88
N ARG A 119 10.08 -6.33 -26.92
CA ARG A 119 11.20 -7.25 -27.18
C ARG A 119 10.61 -8.58 -27.62
N MET A 120 11.00 -9.07 -28.78
CA MET A 120 10.60 -10.39 -29.31
C MET A 120 11.56 -11.48 -28.84
N ASP A 121 12.09 -11.34 -27.62
CA ASP A 121 12.96 -12.37 -27.05
C ASP A 121 12.08 -13.60 -26.84
N GLY A 122 12.43 -14.68 -27.53
CA GLY A 122 11.81 -15.99 -27.35
C GLY A 122 11.73 -16.26 -25.87
N THR A 123 10.50 -16.34 -25.36
CA THR A 123 10.27 -16.62 -23.96
C THR A 123 10.91 -17.97 -23.65
N SER A 124 11.37 -18.19 -22.42
CA SER A 124 11.79 -19.50 -21.89
C SER A 124 10.71 -20.60 -21.97
N PHE A 125 9.58 -20.32 -22.63
CA PHE A 125 8.49 -21.24 -22.97
C PHE A 125 8.63 -21.86 -24.36
N ASP A 126 9.51 -21.36 -25.24
CA ASP A 126 9.74 -21.94 -26.58
C ASP A 126 10.71 -23.15 -26.56
N GLU A 127 11.42 -23.40 -25.45
CA GLU A 127 12.29 -24.57 -25.26
C GLU A 127 11.63 -25.68 -24.42
N GLY A 128 10.30 -25.80 -24.47
CA GLY A 128 9.57 -26.93 -23.89
C GLY A 128 9.57 -28.14 -24.83
N PRO A 129 9.77 -29.39 -24.33
CA PRO A 129 9.83 -30.56 -25.18
C PRO A 129 8.41 -31.00 -25.56
N PHE A 130 7.90 -30.50 -26.69
CA PHE A 130 6.82 -31.16 -27.43
C PHE A 130 7.12 -31.12 -28.92
#